data_AF-E9HVL5-F1
#
_entry.id   AF-E9HVL5-F1
#
_cell.length_a   1.000
_cell.length_b   1.000
_cell.length_c   1.000
_cell.angle_alpha   90.00
_cell.angle_beta   90.00
_cell.angle_gamma   90.00
#
_symmetry.space_group_name_H-M   'P 1'
#
loop_
_entity.id
_entity.type
_entity.pdbx_description
1 polymer ?
#
loop_
_entity_poly.entity_id
_entity_poly.type
_entity_poly.pdbx_seq_one_letter_code
_entity_poly.pdbx_strand_id
1 'polypeptide(L)'
;MVAIPGNGLFSRNRKAYPHLEHIREEIDLLSANIILDGELYSDTLTFQEIVGLVKNETLQPKQEQIKFHVYDMINDQNFQDRSPGLSKTEYCESENKMKEKHAEYVADGYEGIMLRNMTGLYSNARSVHLQKYKELLDEECKIVGFKEGEWEMV
;
A
#
# COMPACT_ATOMS: atom_id res chain seq x y z
N MET A 1 5.01 -0.65 -1.87
CA MET A 1 5.80 -0.32 -3.10
C MET A 1 6.97 0.48 -2.65
N VAL A 2 8.15 0.25 -3.23
CA VAL A 2 9.38 0.87 -2.74
C VAL A 2 9.83 1.98 -3.68
N ALA A 3 10.05 3.16 -3.13
CA ALA A 3 10.57 4.33 -3.83
C ALA A 3 11.97 4.65 -3.30
N ILE A 4 12.92 4.84 -4.23
CA ILE A 4 14.32 5.13 -3.90
C ILE A 4 14.74 6.33 -4.77
N PRO A 5 15.06 7.50 -4.17
CA PRO A 5 15.54 8.67 -4.89
C PRO A 5 16.73 8.35 -5.80
N GLY A 6 16.68 8.85 -7.03
CA GLY A 6 17.67 8.63 -8.09
C GLY A 6 17.67 7.23 -8.71
N ASN A 7 16.85 6.30 -8.19
CA ASN A 7 16.78 4.92 -8.69
C ASN A 7 15.39 4.57 -9.26
N GLY A 8 14.32 5.04 -8.63
CA GLY A 8 12.95 4.93 -9.15
C GLY A 8 11.96 4.25 -8.20
N LEU A 9 10.83 3.85 -8.79
CA LEU A 9 9.67 3.30 -8.10
C LEU A 9 9.43 1.83 -8.51
N PHE A 10 9.39 0.95 -7.51
CA PHE A 10 9.40 -0.49 -7.70
C PHE A 10 8.21 -1.20 -7.02
N SER A 11 7.66 -2.18 -7.73
CA SER A 11 6.67 -3.12 -7.19
C SER A 11 7.26 -4.01 -6.09
N ARG A 12 6.40 -4.75 -5.37
CA ARG A 12 6.83 -5.75 -4.37
C ARG A 12 7.80 -6.79 -4.95
N ASN A 13 7.64 -7.13 -6.24
CA ASN A 13 8.50 -8.09 -6.95
C ASN A 13 9.68 -7.40 -7.67
N ARG A 14 10.02 -6.16 -7.30
CA ARG A 14 11.12 -5.36 -7.87
C ARG A 14 10.99 -5.01 -9.35
N LYS A 15 9.82 -5.22 -9.97
CA LYS A 15 9.54 -4.69 -11.32
C LYS A 15 9.30 -3.18 -11.23
N ALA A 16 9.96 -2.42 -12.09
CA ALA A 16 9.74 -0.98 -12.24
C ALA A 16 8.39 -0.70 -12.94
N TYR A 17 7.79 0.44 -12.64
CA TYR A 17 6.56 0.90 -13.29
C TYR A 17 6.88 1.83 -14.47
N PRO A 18 6.26 1.63 -15.63
CA PRO A 18 6.34 2.59 -16.73
C PRO A 18 5.52 3.85 -16.41
N HIS A 19 5.98 5.00 -16.93
CA HIS A 19 5.16 6.21 -17.08
C HIS A 19 4.56 6.82 -15.80
N LEU A 20 5.23 6.70 -14.65
CA LEU A 20 4.87 7.37 -13.39
C LEU A 20 5.89 8.48 -13.05
N GLU A 21 6.30 9.24 -14.06
CA GLU A 21 7.38 10.23 -13.91
C GLU A 21 6.99 11.37 -12.96
N HIS A 22 5.72 11.78 -12.91
CA HIS A 22 5.23 12.78 -11.96
C HIS A 22 5.52 12.40 -10.50
N ILE A 23 5.40 11.11 -10.16
CA ILE A 23 5.76 10.60 -8.83
C ILE A 23 7.28 10.51 -8.65
N ARG A 24 7.99 10.04 -9.68
CA ARG A 24 9.45 9.83 -9.61
C ARG A 24 10.21 11.15 -9.45
N GLU A 25 9.79 12.17 -10.18
CA GLU A 25 10.35 13.52 -10.10
C GLU A 25 10.22 14.10 -8.68
N GLU A 26 9.07 13.92 -8.02
CA GLU A 26 8.89 14.32 -6.62
C GLU A 26 9.79 13.53 -5.64
N ILE A 27 9.91 12.21 -5.85
CA ILE A 27 10.78 11.35 -5.02
C ILE A 27 12.25 11.75 -5.16
N ASP A 28 12.69 12.13 -6.37
CA ASP A 28 14.07 12.47 -6.66
C ASP A 28 14.52 13.80 -6.02
N LEU A 29 13.59 14.60 -5.49
CA LEU A 29 13.89 15.78 -4.67
C LEU A 29 14.32 15.41 -3.24
N LEU A 30 14.07 14.18 -2.80
CA LEU A 30 14.40 13.72 -1.45
C LEU A 30 15.89 13.34 -1.32
N SER A 31 16.35 13.24 -0.08
CA SER A 31 17.73 12.81 0.20
C SER A 31 17.95 11.34 -0.20
N ALA A 32 19.08 11.04 -0.83
CA ALA A 32 19.40 9.70 -1.38
C ALA A 32 19.45 8.57 -0.34
N ASN A 33 19.48 8.89 0.96
CA ASN A 33 19.45 7.93 2.06
C ASN A 33 18.02 7.57 2.52
N ILE A 34 16.99 8.15 1.90
CA ILE A 34 15.60 7.87 2.22
C ILE A 34 15.08 6.78 1.28
N ILE A 35 14.53 5.71 1.83
CA ILE A 35 13.84 4.66 1.08
C ILE A 35 12.42 4.59 1.58
N LEU A 36 11.44 4.90 0.74
CA LEU A 36 10.04 4.98 1.13
C LEU A 36 9.28 3.70 0.79
N ASP A 37 8.40 3.26 1.67
CA ASP A 37 7.40 2.23 1.38
C ASP A 37 5.98 2.82 1.46
N GLY A 38 5.20 2.57 0.41
CA GLY A 38 3.87 3.16 0.23
C GLY A 38 3.00 2.38 -0.75
N GLU A 39 1.81 2.90 -1.05
CA GLU A 39 0.87 2.31 -2.01
C GLU A 39 0.59 3.30 -3.14
N LEU A 40 0.37 2.79 -4.36
CA LEU A 40 -0.17 3.62 -5.44
C LEU A 40 -1.68 3.67 -5.29
N TYR A 41 -2.22 4.88 -5.16
CA TYR A 41 -3.60 5.10 -4.80
C TYR A 41 -4.18 6.31 -5.53
N SER A 42 -5.50 6.32 -5.70
CA SER A 42 -6.23 7.44 -6.28
C SER A 42 -7.64 7.47 -5.70
N ASP A 43 -8.13 8.66 -5.34
CA ASP A 43 -9.50 8.86 -4.85
C ASP A 43 -10.55 8.78 -5.98
N THR A 44 -10.12 8.80 -7.24
CA THR A 44 -11.00 8.87 -8.41
C THR A 44 -10.99 7.59 -9.26
N LEU A 45 -10.05 6.69 -9.04
CA LEU A 45 -9.88 5.46 -9.82
C LEU A 45 -10.15 4.23 -8.97
N THR A 46 -10.78 3.23 -9.57
CA THR A 46 -10.95 1.93 -8.92
C THR A 46 -9.62 1.17 -8.81
N PHE A 47 -9.54 0.21 -7.89
CA PHE A 47 -8.37 -0.66 -7.76
C PHE A 47 -7.99 -1.35 -9.09
N GLN A 48 -8.97 -1.85 -9.86
CA GLN A 48 -8.73 -2.50 -11.15
C GLN A 48 -8.19 -1.52 -12.19
N GLU A 49 -8.69 -0.28 -12.21
CA GLU A 49 -8.16 0.77 -13.08
C GLU A 49 -6.71 1.11 -12.71
N ILE A 50 -6.40 1.29 -11.43
CA ILE A 50 -5.03 1.56 -10.96
C ILE A 50 -4.10 0.42 -11.42
N VAL A 51 -4.46 -0.83 -11.12
CA VAL A 51 -3.65 -2.01 -11.51
C VAL A 51 -3.43 -2.09 -13.02
N GLY A 52 -4.45 -1.76 -13.82
CA GLY A 52 -4.36 -1.72 -15.28
C GLY A 52 -3.45 -0.60 -15.77
N LEU A 53 -3.61 0.61 -15.24
CA LEU A 53 -2.87 1.81 -15.63
C LEU A 53 -1.38 1.70 -15.30
N VAL A 54 -1.03 1.29 -14.08
CA VAL A 54 0.39 1.20 -13.66
C VAL A 54 1.18 0.16 -14.44
N LYS A 55 0.50 -0.84 -15.04
CA LYS A 55 1.14 -1.87 -15.87
C LYS A 55 1.12 -1.54 -17.36
N ASN A 56 0.50 -0.43 -17.76
CA ASN A 56 0.34 -0.08 -19.16
C ASN A 56 1.66 0.46 -19.73
N GLU A 57 2.17 -0.19 -20.77
CA GLU A 57 3.40 0.22 -21.46
C GLU A 57 3.18 1.48 -22.35
N THR A 58 1.94 1.90 -22.55
CA THR A 58 1.57 3.14 -23.25
C THR A 58 1.05 4.17 -22.25
N LEU A 59 1.68 5.35 -22.19
CA LEU A 59 1.26 6.46 -21.34
C LEU A 59 -0.21 6.81 -21.56
N GLN A 60 -0.98 6.87 -20.48
CA GLN A 60 -2.39 7.28 -20.47
C GLN A 60 -2.56 8.54 -19.60
N PRO A 61 -3.37 9.52 -20.01
CA PRO A 61 -3.60 10.74 -19.21
C PRO A 61 -4.13 10.48 -17.79
N LYS A 62 -4.83 9.35 -17.56
CA LYS A 62 -5.33 8.97 -16.24
C LYS A 62 -4.24 8.62 -15.23
N GLN A 63 -3.01 8.31 -15.66
CA GLN A 63 -1.91 7.95 -14.74
C GLN A 63 -1.51 9.10 -13.81
N GLU A 64 -1.68 10.35 -14.25
CA GLU A 64 -1.46 11.56 -13.44
C GLU A 64 -2.38 11.63 -12.20
N GLN A 65 -3.50 10.90 -12.19
CA GLN A 65 -4.41 10.83 -11.04
C GLN A 65 -3.93 9.87 -9.95
N ILE A 66 -2.89 9.09 -10.23
CA ILE A 66 -2.30 8.14 -9.28
C ILE A 66 -1.28 8.89 -8.44
N LYS A 67 -1.36 8.71 -7.12
CA LYS A 67 -0.44 9.27 -6.14
C LYS A 67 0.28 8.15 -5.41
N PHE A 68 1.47 8.46 -4.88
CA PHE A 68 2.20 7.55 -4.00
C PHE A 68 1.92 7.91 -2.54
N HIS A 69 1.11 7.09 -1.88
CA HIS A 69 0.73 7.27 -0.48
C HIS A 69 1.74 6.55 0.41
N VAL A 70 2.65 7.32 1.00
CA VAL A 70 3.75 6.80 1.83
C VAL A 70 3.25 6.49 3.23
N TYR A 71 3.58 5.30 3.75
CA TYR A 71 3.16 4.89 5.10
C TYR A 71 4.31 4.39 5.99
N ASP A 72 5.52 4.16 5.44
CA ASP A 72 6.71 3.77 6.20
C ASP A 72 7.99 4.18 5.45
N MET A 73 9.13 4.07 6.13
CA MET A 73 10.45 4.25 5.58
C MET A 73 11.30 3.01 5.90
N ILE A 74 12.11 2.55 4.96
CA ILE A 74 12.97 1.38 5.12
C ILE A 74 14.29 1.83 5.73
N ASN A 75 14.47 1.58 7.03
CA ASN A 75 15.73 1.75 7.75
C ASN A 75 15.76 0.89 9.03
N ASP A 76 16.84 0.99 9.81
CA ASP A 76 17.06 0.18 11.02
C ASP A 76 16.46 0.78 12.31
N GLN A 77 15.71 1.88 12.22
CA GLN A 77 15.07 2.52 13.39
C GLN A 77 13.75 1.82 13.73
N ASN A 78 13.22 2.08 14.92
CA ASN A 78 11.88 1.63 15.31
C ASN A 78 10.78 2.44 14.60
N PHE A 79 9.58 1.87 14.44
CA PHE A 79 8.50 2.53 13.70
C PHE A 79 8.18 3.96 14.19
N GLN A 80 8.18 4.19 15.50
CA GLN A 80 7.96 5.53 16.07
C GLN A 80 8.99 6.57 15.61
N ASP A 81 10.23 6.15 15.33
CA ASP A 81 11.34 7.01 14.93
C ASP A 81 11.43 7.15 13.40
N ARG A 82 10.84 6.21 12.64
CA ARG A 82 10.76 6.24 11.17
C ARG A 82 9.64 7.11 10.63
N SER A 83 8.58 7.30 11.42
CA SER A 83 7.27 7.76 10.94
C SER A 83 6.95 9.27 11.07
N PRO A 84 7.84 10.24 11.40
CA PRO A 84 7.35 11.60 11.60
C PRO A 84 6.90 12.23 10.26
N GLY A 85 5.58 12.26 10.04
CA GLY A 85 4.91 13.05 9.00
C GLY A 85 4.47 12.35 7.71
N LEU A 86 4.66 11.04 7.55
CA LEU A 86 4.40 10.35 6.26
C LEU A 86 2.92 10.03 6.02
N SER A 87 2.19 9.57 7.04
CA SER A 87 0.74 9.31 6.96
C SER A 87 0.06 9.62 8.29
N LYS A 88 -1.27 9.78 8.28
CA LYS A 88 -2.07 9.98 9.49
C LYS A 88 -1.99 8.73 10.36
N THR A 89 -1.08 8.76 11.33
CA THR A 89 -0.89 7.71 12.34
C THR A 89 -1.44 8.20 13.67
N GLU A 90 -2.32 7.42 14.28
CA GLU A 90 -2.90 7.72 15.59
C GLU A 90 -2.38 6.72 16.63
N TYR A 91 -2.06 7.22 17.83
CA TYR A 91 -1.74 6.33 18.95
C TYR A 91 -3.01 5.58 19.39
N CYS A 92 -2.88 4.27 19.58
CA CYS A 92 -3.97 3.40 19.97
C CYS A 92 -3.57 2.56 21.17
N GLU A 93 -4.21 2.80 22.31
CA GLU A 93 -3.87 2.17 23.60
C GLU A 93 -4.73 0.94 23.95
N SER A 94 -5.82 0.70 23.21
CA SER A 94 -6.74 -0.40 23.49
C SER A 94 -7.42 -0.95 22.24
N GLU A 95 -7.87 -2.20 22.33
CA GLU A 95 -8.65 -2.86 21.28
C GLU A 95 -9.97 -2.14 20.99
N ASN A 96 -10.63 -1.59 22.02
CA ASN A 96 -11.86 -0.82 21.84
C ASN A 96 -11.60 0.42 20.99
N LYS A 97 -10.51 1.16 21.28
CA LYS A 97 -10.16 2.35 20.51
C LYS A 97 -9.80 2.01 19.07
N MET A 98 -9.12 0.89 18.88
CA MET A 98 -8.80 0.34 17.56
C MET A 98 -10.07 0.08 16.75
N LYS A 99 -11.07 -0.57 17.36
CA LYS A 99 -12.36 -0.88 16.71
C LYS A 99 -13.19 0.36 16.39
N GLU A 100 -13.21 1.36 17.28
CA GLU A 100 -13.84 2.65 17.01
C GLU A 100 -13.24 3.32 15.77
N LYS A 101 -11.90 3.38 15.72
CA LYS A 101 -11.17 3.97 14.59
C LYS A 101 -11.37 3.19 13.30
N HIS A 102 -11.37 1.86 13.39
CA HIS A 102 -11.71 1.02 12.24
C HIS A 102 -13.09 1.39 11.66
N ALA A 103 -14.12 1.50 12.51
CA ALA A 103 -15.47 1.87 12.06
C ALA A 103 -15.52 3.27 11.43
N GLU A 104 -14.79 4.25 11.98
CA GLU A 104 -14.64 5.60 11.42
C GLU A 104 -14.04 5.54 10.00
N TYR A 105 -12.90 4.89 9.82
CA TYR A 105 -12.22 4.82 8.52
C TYR A 105 -13.01 4.01 7.48
N VAL A 106 -13.70 2.94 7.89
CA VAL A 106 -14.58 2.19 6.98
C VAL A 106 -15.77 3.05 6.55
N ALA A 107 -16.35 3.86 7.44
CA ALA A 107 -17.41 4.80 7.08
C ALA A 107 -16.93 5.89 6.10
N ASP A 108 -15.65 6.27 6.18
CA ASP A 108 -14.99 7.17 5.23
C ASP A 108 -14.63 6.49 3.88
N GLY A 109 -14.93 5.19 3.73
CA GLY A 109 -14.71 4.43 2.49
C GLY A 109 -13.35 3.74 2.38
N TYR A 110 -12.54 3.75 3.43
CA TYR A 110 -11.29 2.99 3.46
C TYR A 110 -11.55 1.50 3.69
N GLU A 111 -10.61 0.66 3.24
CA GLU A 111 -10.71 -0.80 3.35
C GLU A 111 -10.63 -1.32 4.80
N GLY A 112 -9.96 -0.58 5.68
CA GLY A 112 -9.70 -0.98 7.06
C GLY A 112 -8.52 -0.21 7.64
N ILE A 113 -7.86 -0.77 8.65
CA ILE A 113 -6.73 -0.13 9.34
C ILE A 113 -5.51 -1.03 9.43
N MET A 114 -4.34 -0.39 9.57
CA MET A 114 -3.06 -1.05 9.80
C MET A 114 -2.57 -0.77 11.23
N LEU A 115 -2.25 -1.82 11.98
CA LEU A 115 -1.72 -1.75 13.34
C LEU A 115 -0.23 -1.99 13.32
N ARG A 116 0.52 -1.08 13.95
CA ARG A 116 1.99 -1.09 13.95
C ARG A 116 2.53 -1.00 15.36
N ASN A 117 3.40 -1.95 15.72
CA ASN A 117 4.10 -1.89 17.00
C ASN A 117 5.12 -0.76 16.98
N MET A 118 5.07 0.14 17.97
CA MET A 118 5.92 1.34 18.02
C MET A 118 7.42 1.02 17.98
N THR A 119 7.84 -0.02 18.69
CA THR A 119 9.21 -0.54 18.74
C THR A 119 9.50 -1.60 17.67
N GLY A 120 8.59 -1.80 16.71
CA GLY A 120 8.74 -2.76 15.64
C GLY A 120 9.78 -2.32 14.62
N LEU A 121 10.75 -3.19 14.35
CA LEU A 121 11.69 -3.02 13.24
C LEU A 121 11.00 -3.27 11.89
N TYR A 122 11.50 -2.60 10.85
CA TYR A 122 11.03 -2.83 9.49
C TYR A 122 11.39 -4.25 9.05
N SER A 123 10.50 -4.89 8.30
CA SER A 123 10.75 -6.18 7.67
C SER A 123 10.13 -6.21 6.29
N ASN A 124 10.89 -6.65 5.29
CA ASN A 124 10.41 -6.84 3.92
C ASN A 124 9.67 -8.19 3.75
N ALA A 125 9.23 -8.79 4.84
CA ALA A 125 8.47 -10.04 4.89
C ALA A 125 7.28 -9.87 5.84
N ARG A 126 6.48 -10.93 5.97
CA ARG A 126 5.37 -10.95 6.94
C ARG A 126 5.93 -10.70 8.34
N SER A 127 5.43 -9.65 8.99
CA SER A 127 5.89 -9.22 10.31
C SER A 127 4.74 -9.27 11.31
N VAL A 128 5.02 -9.76 12.51
CA VAL A 128 4.08 -9.68 13.65
C VAL A 128 3.90 -8.24 14.14
N HIS A 129 4.84 -7.35 13.78
CA HIS A 129 4.81 -5.92 14.12
C HIS A 129 3.95 -5.08 13.17
N LEU A 130 3.40 -5.69 12.11
CA LEU A 130 2.49 -5.05 11.15
C LEU A 130 1.28 -5.95 10.92
N GLN A 131 0.14 -5.55 11.48
CA GLN A 131 -1.11 -6.30 11.38
C GLN A 131 -2.15 -5.50 10.61
N LYS A 132 -3.02 -6.20 9.89
CA LYS A 132 -4.16 -5.61 9.19
C LYS A 132 -5.43 -5.98 9.95
N TYR A 133 -6.29 -5.00 10.19
CA TYR A 133 -7.63 -5.23 10.73
C TYR A 133 -8.65 -4.72 9.72
N LYS A 134 -9.43 -5.66 9.18
CA LYS A 134 -10.41 -5.46 8.13
C LYS A 134 -11.57 -6.43 8.37
N GLU A 135 -12.79 -5.98 8.14
CA GLU A 135 -13.96 -6.85 8.10
C GLU A 135 -14.06 -7.61 6.77
N LEU A 136 -14.31 -8.91 6.87
CA LEU A 136 -14.56 -9.77 5.72
C LEU A 136 -16.03 -9.62 5.32
N LEU A 137 -16.26 -9.40 4.04
CA LEU A 137 -17.60 -9.46 3.46
C LEU A 137 -17.88 -10.91 3.09
N ASP A 138 -18.90 -11.47 3.72
CA ASP A 138 -19.41 -12.80 3.40
C ASP A 138 -20.79 -12.64 2.73
N GLU A 139 -20.97 -13.30 1.59
CA GLU A 139 -22.24 -13.34 0.85
C GLU A 139 -22.56 -14.79 0.45
N GLU A 140 -23.84 -15.16 0.52
CA GLU A 140 -24.31 -16.45 0.05
C GLU A 140 -24.57 -16.41 -1.47
N CYS A 141 -23.79 -17.19 -2.22
CA CYS A 141 -23.94 -17.30 -3.67
C CYS A 141 -24.50 -18.67 -4.05
N LYS A 142 -25.47 -18.69 -4.98
CA LYS A 142 -25.96 -19.94 -5.54
C LYS A 142 -24.91 -20.55 -6.46
N ILE A 143 -24.52 -21.80 -6.21
CA ILE A 143 -23.68 -22.57 -7.12
C ILE A 143 -24.48 -22.86 -8.40
N VAL A 144 -24.01 -22.34 -9.54
CA VAL A 144 -24.64 -22.53 -10.86
C VAL A 144 -23.85 -23.46 -11.79
N GLY A 145 -22.67 -23.92 -11.37
CA GLY A 145 -21.81 -24.81 -12.14
C GLY A 145 -20.42 -24.93 -11.52
N PHE A 146 -19.53 -25.67 -12.19
CA PHE A 146 -18.12 -25.80 -11.83
C PHE A 146 -17.27 -25.89 -13.12
N LYS A 147 -15.99 -25.47 -13.04
CA LYS A 147 -14.97 -25.73 -14.07
C LYS A 147 -13.80 -26.44 -13.39
N GLU A 148 -13.29 -27.48 -14.02
CA GLU A 148 -12.08 -28.16 -13.56
C GLU A 148 -10.84 -27.27 -13.78
N GLY A 149 -9.93 -27.25 -12.80
CA GLY A 149 -8.71 -26.45 -12.88
C GLY A 149 -7.73 -27.06 -13.87
N GLU A 150 -7.20 -26.25 -14.77
CA GLU A 150 -6.14 -26.66 -15.68
C GLU A 150 -4.79 -26.55 -14.93
N TRP A 151 -4.21 -27.70 -14.58
CA TRP A 151 -2.85 -27.78 -14.05
C TRP A 151 -1.90 -28.14 -15.20
N GLU A 152 -1.08 -27.19 -15.65
CA GLU A 152 0.09 -27.53 -16.46
C GLU A 152 1.19 -28.06 -15.54
N MET A 153 1.57 -29.32 -15.76
CA MET A 153 2.79 -29.89 -15.21
C MET A 153 3.97 -29.23 -15.93
N VAL A 154 4.65 -28.29 -15.29
CA VAL A 154 5.95 -27.76 -15.73
C VAL A 154 7.02 -28.16 -14.74
#